data_AF-A0A6N8ZYZ3-F1
#
_entry.id   AF-A0A6N8ZYZ3-F1
#
_cell.length_a   1.000
_cell.length_b   1.000
_cell.length_c   1.000
_cell.angle_alpha   90.00
_cell.angle_beta   90.00
_cell.angle_gamma   90.00
#
_symmetry.space_group_name_H-M   'P 1'
#
loop_
_entity.id
_entity.type
_entity.pdbx_description
1 polymer ?
#
loop_
_entity_poly.entity_id
_entity_poly.type
_entity_poly.pdbx_seq_one_letter_code
_entity_poly.pdbx_strand_id
1 'polypeptide(L)'
;MVLGTRDRSLLLDSLRPPEGYHLRRAVGTTFTLDLMALLTAPLAFTFFDSHDEEGVPISSPLVLLQALRRHAEKITLFCQAGAISVPGSDQPLLAHLEGSVIEVQPQQGHGIFHPKVWFLNFESAEGPTVYRVLCLSRNLTFDKAWDTCLRLEGKVMPEETTFERNRPFSEMLRALPEIAIRPTKEELQADIDRMAEEILRVDFQPPKHFEDFRVHYFGLNDRFEWPFPTADRSLAVSPFLIGSTTMKLVEEHGLQVLISRSDALDDVARNPGREALPETCYMLFSGADLDADEVNENEAPEEEEEEAGLETDLVGLHAKLFLFEQGNKAHLFTGSNNATWSAFNRNVEVLVELIGNRKKCGIEAFLGPEDDPRHDTIRSLLEQYRIPEEAPPKPPEEELRRGIGRLAREIAAVPFTARAEDVDENQWDLVLSGSLPEIPEGVTLKIWPVTLPSVRAESVEAEDIGADTPIAAFKQMSLAGLTAFFAFELHRQENGHQAKTRFTVTAELVGAPQDRKERIMRSFLTDHDRVLWLLMLILRGGEGLVGGLSQTGTTRSGGGGGGGAGSW
;
A
#
# COMPACT_ATOMS: atom_id res chain seq x y z
N MET A 1 16.77 -16.89 8.11
CA MET A 1 15.61 -16.85 7.24
C MET A 1 15.98 -17.73 6.07
N VAL A 2 15.61 -19.01 6.16
CA VAL A 2 15.05 -19.64 4.95
C VAL A 2 13.77 -18.83 4.77
N LEU A 3 13.54 -18.25 3.59
CA LEU A 3 12.22 -17.71 3.27
C LEU A 3 11.31 -18.94 3.16
N GLY A 4 10.90 -19.49 4.30
CA GLY A 4 10.03 -20.64 4.33
C GLY A 4 8.73 -20.20 3.71
N THR A 5 8.20 -20.98 2.76
CA THR A 5 6.93 -20.70 2.08
C THR A 5 5.74 -20.66 3.05
N ARG A 6 5.95 -21.04 4.33
CA ARG A 6 4.97 -21.06 5.42
C ARG A 6 5.16 -19.96 6.49
N ASP A 7 6.25 -19.19 6.45
CA ASP A 7 6.45 -18.07 7.38
C ASP A 7 5.65 -16.85 6.89
N ARG A 8 4.32 -16.90 7.03
CA ARG A 8 3.43 -15.78 6.69
C ARG A 8 3.42 -14.78 7.85
N SER A 9 3.97 -13.58 7.62
CA SER A 9 3.76 -12.45 8.54
C SER A 9 2.61 -11.60 8.01
N LEU A 10 1.55 -11.46 8.80
CA LEU A 10 0.48 -10.52 8.49
C LEU A 10 1.02 -9.08 8.63
N LEU A 11 0.58 -8.16 7.78
CA LEU A 11 0.97 -6.76 7.88
C LEU A 11 0.59 -6.19 9.26
N LEU A 12 -0.57 -6.57 9.81
CA LEU A 12 -1.02 -6.12 11.13
C LEU A 12 -0.08 -6.59 12.26
N ASP A 13 0.47 -7.80 12.17
CA ASP A 13 1.47 -8.25 13.14
C ASP A 13 2.78 -7.46 13.02
N SER A 14 3.12 -6.99 11.83
CA SER A 14 4.27 -6.11 11.61
C SER A 14 4.06 -4.70 12.19
N LEU A 15 2.81 -4.27 12.39
CA LEU A 15 2.46 -3.00 13.04
C LEU A 15 2.43 -3.10 14.57
N ARG A 16 2.34 -4.31 15.15
CA ARG A 16 2.18 -4.50 16.60
C ARG A 16 3.31 -3.84 17.42
N PRO A 17 2.99 -2.95 18.38
CA PRO A 17 4.00 -2.36 19.25
C PRO A 17 4.81 -3.43 20.01
N PRO A 18 6.08 -3.17 20.35
CA PRO A 18 6.82 -3.99 21.31
C PRO A 18 6.11 -4.03 22.68
N GLU A 19 6.39 -5.07 23.48
CA GLU A 19 5.82 -5.20 24.82
C GLU A 19 6.15 -4.00 25.72
N GLY A 20 5.14 -3.39 26.34
CA GLY A 20 5.29 -2.20 27.17
C GLY A 20 5.45 -0.88 26.39
N TYR A 21 5.23 -0.90 25.08
CA TYR A 21 5.24 0.29 24.22
C TYR A 21 3.88 0.53 23.58
N HIS A 22 3.61 1.79 23.23
CA HIS A 22 2.41 2.20 22.51
C HIS A 22 2.78 3.06 21.29
N LEU A 23 1.88 3.15 20.32
CA LEU A 23 2.10 3.98 19.13
C LEU A 23 2.03 5.47 19.48
N ARG A 24 3.12 6.19 19.22
CA ARG A 24 3.15 7.66 19.22
C ARG A 24 2.69 8.20 17.87
N ARG A 25 3.37 7.80 16.79
CA ARG A 25 3.16 8.31 15.42
C ARG A 25 3.51 7.24 14.40
N ALA A 26 2.74 7.15 13.32
CA ALA A 26 3.03 6.36 12.14
C ALA A 26 2.99 7.25 10.90
N VAL A 27 4.06 7.23 10.11
CA VAL A 27 4.13 7.87 8.80
C VAL A 27 4.38 6.80 7.76
N GLY A 28 3.44 6.57 6.87
CA GLY A 28 3.51 5.57 5.83
C GLY A 28 3.54 6.16 4.43
N THR A 29 3.97 5.36 3.46
CA THR A 29 3.87 5.65 2.04
C THR A 29 3.27 4.46 1.30
N THR A 30 2.53 4.72 0.23
CA THR A 30 2.02 3.69 -0.69
C THR A 30 1.87 4.27 -2.11
N PHE A 31 1.81 3.41 -3.13
CA PHE A 31 1.39 3.86 -4.47
C PHE A 31 -0.13 3.91 -4.53
N THR A 32 -0.76 2.73 -4.56
CA THR A 32 -2.22 2.62 -4.52
C THR A 32 -2.71 2.54 -3.07
N LEU A 33 -3.92 3.04 -2.84
CA LEU A 33 -4.53 3.05 -1.52
C LEU A 33 -5.98 2.57 -1.62
N ASP A 34 -6.31 1.56 -0.82
CA ASP A 34 -7.69 1.27 -0.46
C ASP A 34 -8.00 1.86 0.93
N LEU A 35 -9.01 2.74 1.00
CA LEU A 35 -9.35 3.43 2.24
C LEU A 35 -9.89 2.48 3.32
N MET A 36 -10.58 1.41 2.92
CA MET A 36 -11.06 0.39 3.85
C MET A 36 -9.89 -0.47 4.36
N ALA A 37 -8.92 -0.80 3.51
CA ALA A 37 -7.68 -1.45 3.93
C ALA A 37 -6.91 -0.56 4.92
N LEU A 38 -6.86 0.76 4.70
CA LEU A 38 -6.24 1.69 5.64
C LEU A 38 -6.92 1.71 7.01
N LEU A 39 -8.25 1.59 7.08
CA LEU A 39 -8.98 1.50 8.36
C LEU A 39 -8.56 0.30 9.22
N THR A 40 -7.99 -0.76 8.64
CA THR A 40 -7.49 -1.90 9.40
C THR A 40 -6.32 -1.55 10.32
N ALA A 41 -5.48 -0.57 9.95
CA ALA A 41 -4.33 -0.16 10.76
C ALA A 41 -4.73 0.51 12.09
N PRO A 42 -5.53 1.59 12.13
CA PRO A 42 -5.98 2.18 13.40
C PRO A 42 -6.86 1.22 14.20
N LEU A 43 -7.61 0.34 13.54
CA LEU A 43 -8.37 -0.72 14.20
C LEU A 43 -7.44 -1.73 14.89
N ALA A 44 -6.36 -2.17 14.23
CA ALA A 44 -5.38 -3.07 14.83
C ALA A 44 -4.71 -2.46 16.08
N PHE A 45 -4.30 -1.20 16.01
CA PHE A 45 -3.75 -0.50 17.19
C PHE A 45 -4.77 -0.38 18.32
N THR A 46 -6.04 -0.18 18.00
CA THR A 46 -7.12 -0.19 18.99
C THR A 46 -7.16 -1.52 19.74
N PHE A 47 -7.02 -2.65 19.04
CA PHE A 47 -7.00 -3.98 19.66
C PHE A 47 -5.70 -4.29 20.41
N PHE A 48 -4.57 -3.73 19.98
CA PHE A 48 -3.31 -3.87 20.72
C PHE A 48 -3.36 -3.11 22.06
N ASP A 49 -4.02 -1.95 22.07
CA ASP A 49 -4.22 -1.13 23.27
C ASP A 49 -5.42 -1.59 24.12
N SER A 50 -6.27 -2.51 23.64
CA SER A 50 -7.57 -2.84 24.28
C SER A 50 -7.49 -3.76 25.51
N HIS A 51 -6.43 -3.70 26.29
CA HIS A 51 -6.33 -4.38 27.58
C HIS A 51 -6.25 -3.30 28.66
N ASP A 52 -7.13 -3.35 29.66
CA ASP A 52 -6.97 -2.51 30.85
C ASP A 52 -5.78 -2.98 31.72
N GLU A 53 -5.48 -2.27 32.80
CA GLU A 53 -4.39 -2.59 33.75
C GLU A 53 -4.50 -4.02 34.33
N GLU A 54 -5.65 -4.67 34.19
CA GLU A 54 -5.99 -6.00 34.69
C GLU A 54 -6.07 -7.06 33.56
N GLY A 55 -5.82 -6.66 32.31
CA GLY A 55 -5.81 -7.53 31.13
C GLY A 55 -7.20 -7.87 30.57
N VAL A 56 -8.25 -7.15 30.96
CA VAL A 56 -9.62 -7.37 30.48
C VAL A 56 -9.81 -6.69 29.12
N PRO A 57 -10.36 -7.39 28.11
CA PRO A 57 -10.65 -6.81 26.82
C PRO A 57 -11.66 -5.67 26.91
N ILE A 58 -11.33 -4.51 26.33
CA ILE A 58 -12.27 -3.40 26.18
C ILE A 58 -13.43 -3.88 25.29
N SER A 59 -14.60 -4.10 25.90
CA SER A 59 -15.79 -4.65 25.24
C SER A 59 -16.82 -3.60 24.83
N SER A 60 -16.60 -2.32 25.17
CA SER A 60 -17.55 -1.25 24.80
C SER A 60 -17.29 -0.77 23.37
N PRO A 61 -18.28 -0.86 22.46
CA PRO A 61 -18.14 -0.37 21.08
C PRO A 61 -17.78 1.12 21.01
N LEU A 62 -18.25 1.91 21.99
CA LEU A 62 -17.90 3.33 22.11
C LEU A 62 -16.41 3.54 22.33
N VAL A 63 -15.79 2.75 23.21
CA VAL A 63 -14.37 2.88 23.53
C VAL A 63 -13.51 2.44 22.35
N LEU A 64 -13.92 1.37 21.65
CA LEU A 64 -13.27 0.92 20.42
C LEU A 64 -13.33 1.99 19.33
N LEU A 65 -14.49 2.59 19.10
CA LEU A 65 -14.66 3.67 18.12
C LEU A 65 -13.86 4.93 18.48
N GLN A 66 -13.82 5.32 19.76
CA GLN A 66 -12.99 6.42 20.23
C GLN A 66 -11.49 6.13 20.06
N ALA A 67 -11.06 4.90 20.35
CA ALA A 67 -9.68 4.48 20.14
C ALA A 67 -9.32 4.48 18.65
N LEU A 68 -10.19 3.96 17.77
CA LEU A 68 -10.00 4.00 16.33
C LEU A 68 -9.78 5.43 15.84
N ARG A 69 -10.61 6.38 16.28
CA ARG A 69 -10.42 7.81 15.97
C ARG A 69 -9.05 8.32 16.42
N ARG A 70 -8.66 8.05 17.67
CA ARG A 70 -7.35 8.48 18.21
C ARG A 70 -6.18 7.89 17.43
N HIS A 71 -6.27 6.63 17.01
CA HIS A 71 -5.23 6.00 16.21
C HIS A 71 -5.19 6.49 14.77
N ALA A 72 -6.35 6.79 14.17
CA ALA A 72 -6.41 7.41 12.84
C ALA A 72 -5.66 8.75 12.82
N GLU A 73 -5.81 9.57 13.86
CA GLU A 73 -5.09 10.84 14.02
C GLU A 73 -3.56 10.68 14.19
N LYS A 74 -3.11 9.52 14.68
CA LYS A 74 -1.68 9.17 14.82
C LYS A 74 -1.06 8.58 13.55
N ILE A 75 -1.87 8.22 12.57
CA ILE A 75 -1.42 7.62 11.30
C ILE A 75 -1.53 8.65 10.19
N THR A 76 -0.46 8.83 9.44
CA THR A 76 -0.46 9.62 8.21
C THR A 76 0.12 8.78 7.08
N LEU A 77 -0.61 8.66 5.98
CA LEU A 77 -0.22 7.90 4.80
C LEU A 77 -0.11 8.85 3.61
N PHE A 78 1.08 8.89 3.00
CA PHE A 78 1.32 9.57 1.74
C PHE A 78 1.07 8.60 0.58
N CYS A 79 0.24 8.98 -0.38
CA CYS A 79 -0.08 8.15 -1.54
C CYS A 79 -0.02 8.92 -2.85
N GLN A 80 0.18 8.21 -3.97
CA GLN A 80 0.16 8.85 -5.28
C GLN A 80 -1.20 9.48 -5.56
N ALA A 81 -1.20 10.72 -6.03
CA ALA A 81 -2.39 11.39 -6.54
C ALA A 81 -3.07 10.56 -7.65
N GLY A 82 -4.37 10.31 -7.51
CA GLY A 82 -5.17 9.53 -8.46
C GLY A 82 -4.99 8.02 -8.35
N ALA A 83 -4.37 7.55 -7.26
CA ALA A 83 -4.18 6.12 -6.98
C ALA A 83 -4.97 5.63 -5.74
N ILE A 84 -5.96 6.40 -5.28
CA ILE A 84 -6.90 5.96 -4.24
C ILE A 84 -8.09 5.28 -4.93
N SER A 85 -8.44 4.06 -4.52
CA SER A 85 -9.62 3.36 -5.03
C SER A 85 -10.92 4.10 -4.65
N VAL A 86 -11.97 3.93 -5.44
CA VAL A 86 -13.30 4.43 -5.07
C VAL A 86 -13.89 3.44 -4.06
N PRO A 87 -14.15 3.85 -2.80
CA PRO A 87 -14.75 2.96 -1.83
C PRO A 87 -16.22 2.69 -2.17
N GLY A 88 -16.77 1.60 -1.64
CA GLY A 88 -18.22 1.38 -1.66
C GLY A 88 -18.97 2.54 -0.98
N SER A 89 -20.22 2.80 -1.40
CA SER A 89 -21.04 3.87 -0.85
C SER A 89 -21.41 3.64 0.63
N ASP A 90 -21.77 4.71 1.34
CA ASP A 90 -22.21 4.70 2.75
C ASP A 90 -21.16 4.15 3.75
N GLN A 91 -19.96 4.74 3.74
CA GLN A 91 -18.87 4.42 4.68
C GLN A 91 -18.53 5.62 5.58
N PRO A 92 -19.35 5.98 6.60
CA PRO A 92 -19.13 7.22 7.36
C PRO A 92 -17.85 7.22 8.21
N LEU A 93 -17.26 6.05 8.51
CA LEU A 93 -15.97 5.99 9.21
C LEU A 93 -14.81 6.58 8.41
N LEU A 94 -14.94 6.68 7.09
CA LEU A 94 -13.92 7.32 6.25
C LEU A 94 -13.69 8.78 6.64
N ALA A 95 -14.67 9.45 7.27
CA ALA A 95 -14.49 10.80 7.82
C ALA A 95 -13.30 10.89 8.79
N HIS A 96 -12.93 9.80 9.46
CA HIS A 96 -11.77 9.76 10.36
C HIS A 96 -10.43 9.71 9.63
N LEU A 97 -10.40 9.20 8.39
CA LEU A 97 -9.18 9.11 7.57
C LEU A 97 -8.88 10.36 6.74
N GLU A 98 -9.83 11.29 6.59
CA GLU A 98 -9.65 12.50 5.76
C GLU A 98 -8.41 13.34 6.15
N GLY A 99 -8.03 13.31 7.42
CA GLY A 99 -6.83 13.99 7.92
C GLY A 99 -5.56 13.14 7.92
N SER A 100 -5.69 11.85 7.63
CA SER A 100 -4.63 10.85 7.64
C SER A 100 -4.07 10.59 6.24
N VAL A 101 -4.82 10.90 5.18
CA VAL A 101 -4.43 10.63 3.79
C VAL A 101 -3.92 11.91 3.12
N ILE A 102 -2.70 11.85 2.59
CA ILE A 102 -2.06 12.98 1.89
C ILE A 102 -1.61 12.51 0.51
N GLU A 103 -2.26 13.04 -0.51
CA GLU A 103 -1.87 12.78 -1.88
C GLU A 103 -0.63 13.59 -2.26
N VAL A 104 0.30 12.93 -2.93
CA VAL A 104 1.56 13.51 -3.39
C VAL A 104 1.69 13.41 -4.90
N GLN A 105 2.42 14.36 -5.46
CA GLN A 105 2.84 14.35 -6.85
C GLN A 105 4.34 14.63 -6.91
N PRO A 106 5.17 13.74 -7.49
CA PRO A 106 6.59 13.99 -7.64
C PRO A 106 6.87 15.30 -8.39
N GLN A 107 7.86 16.08 -7.93
CA GLN A 107 8.16 17.43 -8.45
C GLN A 107 8.38 17.50 -9.96
N GLN A 108 8.93 16.43 -10.52
CA GLN A 108 9.22 16.32 -11.94
C GLN A 108 7.95 16.16 -12.81
N GLY A 109 6.78 15.88 -12.23
CA GLY A 109 5.49 15.78 -12.93
C GLY A 109 5.32 14.55 -13.84
N HIS A 110 6.41 13.87 -14.23
CA HIS A 110 6.39 12.74 -15.17
C HIS A 110 6.68 11.37 -14.53
N GLY A 111 7.11 11.33 -13.27
CA GLY A 111 7.28 10.11 -12.47
C GLY A 111 6.05 9.76 -11.63
N ILE A 112 6.02 8.55 -11.09
CA ILE A 112 5.04 8.16 -10.06
C ILE A 112 5.69 8.10 -8.68
N PHE A 113 4.91 8.34 -7.64
CA PHE A 113 5.26 8.10 -6.26
C PHE A 113 4.96 6.65 -5.89
N HIS A 114 6.00 5.81 -5.80
CA HIS A 114 5.82 4.39 -5.61
C HIS A 114 6.49 3.75 -4.37
N PRO A 115 7.06 4.47 -3.37
CA PRO A 115 7.59 3.81 -2.19
C PRO A 115 6.45 3.20 -1.34
N LYS A 116 6.74 2.07 -0.68
CA LYS A 116 5.85 1.46 0.32
C LYS A 116 6.60 1.27 1.64
N VAL A 117 6.72 2.33 2.42
CA VAL A 117 7.52 2.36 3.65
C VAL A 117 6.69 2.87 4.80
N TRP A 118 6.79 2.22 5.96
CA TRP A 118 6.19 2.69 7.20
C TRP A 118 7.27 3.03 8.22
N PHE A 119 7.22 4.25 8.74
CA PHE A 119 8.00 4.71 9.88
C PHE A 119 7.10 4.72 11.11
N LEU A 120 7.42 3.88 12.09
CA LEU A 120 6.65 3.72 13.31
C LEU A 120 7.51 4.21 14.48
N ASN A 121 7.00 5.16 15.25
CA ASN A 121 7.58 5.61 16.51
C ASN A 121 6.73 5.06 17.66
N PHE A 122 7.39 4.31 18.54
CA PHE A 122 6.82 3.73 19.75
C PHE A 122 7.46 4.33 21.00
N GLU A 123 6.63 4.68 21.97
CA GLU A 123 7.05 5.23 23.26
C GLU A 123 6.70 4.26 24.41
N SER A 124 7.50 4.29 25.47
CA SER A 124 7.29 3.55 26.71
C SER A 124 7.53 4.47 27.90
N ALA A 125 6.85 4.21 29.02
CA ALA A 125 7.09 4.94 30.26
C ALA A 125 8.42 4.57 30.93
N GLU A 126 8.93 3.36 30.66
CA GLU A 126 10.08 2.77 31.38
C GLU A 126 11.33 2.59 30.49
N GLY A 127 11.24 2.89 29.19
CA GLY A 127 12.28 2.59 28.21
C GLY A 127 12.53 3.71 27.18
N PRO A 128 13.64 3.62 26.43
CA PRO A 128 13.93 4.57 25.36
C PRO A 128 12.97 4.39 24.20
N THR A 129 12.70 5.45 23.43
CA THR A 129 11.90 5.40 22.21
C THR A 129 12.41 4.32 21.25
N VAL A 130 11.48 3.55 20.67
CA VAL A 130 11.76 2.52 19.68
C VAL A 130 11.22 2.95 18.33
N TYR A 131 12.04 2.80 17.31
CA TYR A 131 11.64 2.98 15.92
C TYR A 131 11.58 1.64 15.21
N ARG A 132 10.54 1.48 14.39
CA ARG A 132 10.44 0.40 13.42
C ARG A 132 10.22 0.98 12.03
N VAL A 133 10.99 0.50 11.07
CA VAL A 133 10.80 0.78 9.65
C VAL A 133 10.38 -0.49 8.94
N LEU A 134 9.25 -0.43 8.25
CA LEU A 134 8.82 -1.48 7.32
C LEU A 134 9.10 -1.02 5.90
N CYS A 135 9.78 -1.84 5.10
CA CYS A 135 9.92 -1.64 3.66
C CYS A 135 9.21 -2.79 2.94
N LEU A 136 8.14 -2.46 2.23
CA LEU A 136 7.21 -3.41 1.64
C LEU A 136 7.34 -3.39 0.11
N SER A 137 7.07 -4.53 -0.54
CA SER A 137 6.92 -4.57 -2.00
C SER A 137 5.47 -4.41 -2.47
N ARG A 138 4.50 -4.62 -1.57
CA ARG A 138 3.05 -4.53 -1.83
C ARG A 138 2.45 -3.24 -1.26
N ASN A 139 1.42 -2.75 -1.92
CA ASN A 139 0.61 -1.61 -1.46
C ASN A 139 -0.35 -2.05 -0.33
N LEU A 140 -0.97 -1.08 0.33
CA LEU A 140 -1.98 -1.34 1.35
C LEU A 140 -3.34 -1.65 0.71
N THR A 141 -3.52 -2.91 0.33
CA THR A 141 -4.72 -3.45 -0.32
C THR A 141 -5.11 -4.80 0.30
N PHE A 142 -6.28 -5.33 -0.06
CA PHE A 142 -6.74 -6.66 0.39
C PHE A 142 -6.17 -7.83 -0.43
N ASP A 143 -5.30 -7.53 -1.40
CA ASP A 143 -4.77 -8.47 -2.39
C ASP A 143 -4.02 -9.64 -1.74
N LYS A 144 -4.29 -10.85 -2.23
CA LYS A 144 -3.55 -12.06 -1.87
C LYS A 144 -2.41 -12.25 -2.86
N ALA A 145 -1.30 -11.59 -2.60
CA ALA A 145 -0.12 -11.63 -3.47
C ALA A 145 1.14 -12.09 -2.73
N TRP A 146 2.03 -12.75 -3.48
CA TRP A 146 3.38 -13.05 -3.01
C TRP A 146 4.21 -11.77 -2.97
N ASP A 147 4.56 -11.31 -1.77
CA ASP A 147 5.27 -10.05 -1.55
C ASP A 147 6.48 -10.20 -0.61
N THR A 148 7.14 -9.08 -0.32
CA THR A 148 8.22 -9.01 0.66
C THR A 148 7.96 -7.91 1.68
N CYS A 149 8.26 -8.22 2.94
CA CYS A 149 8.20 -7.28 4.06
C CYS A 149 9.53 -7.33 4.80
N LEU A 150 10.31 -6.25 4.70
CA LEU A 150 11.49 -6.04 5.53
C LEU A 150 11.11 -5.23 6.76
N ARG A 151 11.44 -5.74 7.95
CA ARG A 151 11.31 -5.04 9.23
C ARG A 151 12.69 -4.73 9.80
N LEU A 152 12.98 -3.44 9.97
CA LEU A 152 14.13 -2.94 10.74
C LEU A 152 13.62 -2.33 12.04
N GLU A 153 14.21 -2.69 13.17
CA GLU A 153 13.83 -2.15 14.48
C GLU A 153 15.07 -1.79 15.28
N GLY A 154 14.99 -0.70 16.04
CA GLY A 154 16.07 -0.22 16.88
C GLY A 154 15.59 0.76 17.93
N LYS A 155 16.42 0.95 18.96
CA LYS A 155 16.20 1.96 20.01
C LYS A 155 16.91 3.26 19.63
N VAL A 156 16.33 4.39 20.00
CA VAL A 156 16.99 5.69 19.91
C VAL A 156 18.15 5.71 20.91
N MET A 157 19.35 6.02 20.41
CA MET A 157 20.57 6.16 21.21
C MET A 157 20.74 7.59 21.73
N PRO A 158 21.62 7.83 22.73
CA PRO A 158 21.95 9.17 23.21
C PRO A 158 22.37 10.13 22.09
N GLU A 159 22.24 11.45 22.32
CA GLU A 159 22.39 12.50 21.31
C GLU A 159 23.74 12.47 20.57
N GLU A 160 24.81 12.02 21.21
CA GLU A 160 26.14 11.94 20.62
C GLU A 160 26.31 10.81 19.59
N THR A 161 25.31 9.94 19.46
CA THR A 161 25.37 8.74 18.60
C THR A 161 24.48 8.91 17.38
N THR A 162 25.09 8.98 16.19
CA THR A 162 24.37 9.03 14.91
C THR A 162 24.88 7.94 13.96
N PHE A 163 23.96 7.38 13.18
CA PHE A 163 24.23 6.33 12.19
C PHE A 163 24.03 6.89 10.78
N GLU A 164 25.12 7.06 10.04
CA GLU A 164 25.10 7.60 8.67
C GLU A 164 24.21 6.78 7.73
N ARG A 165 24.17 5.44 7.91
CA ARG A 165 23.29 4.53 7.16
C ARG A 165 21.80 4.86 7.26
N ASN A 166 21.38 5.64 8.28
CA ASN A 166 19.99 6.06 8.48
C ASN A 166 19.66 7.39 7.79
N ARG A 167 20.66 8.14 7.29
CA ARG A 167 20.44 9.43 6.60
C ARG A 167 19.40 9.33 5.48
N PRO A 168 19.39 8.31 4.62
CA PRO A 168 18.38 8.19 3.56
C PRO A 168 16.93 8.17 4.08
N PHE A 169 16.67 7.51 5.23
CA PHE A 169 15.34 7.52 5.84
C PHE A 169 14.95 8.90 6.37
N SER A 170 15.89 9.61 7.01
CA SER A 170 15.66 10.99 7.46
C SER A 170 15.37 11.93 6.29
N GLU A 171 16.12 11.80 5.18
CA GLU A 171 15.93 12.63 3.98
C GLU A 171 14.57 12.35 3.34
N MET A 172 14.18 11.07 3.21
CA MET A 172 12.88 10.69 2.68
C MET A 172 11.73 11.28 3.50
N LEU A 173 11.75 11.16 4.84
CA LEU A 173 10.70 11.69 5.71
C LEU A 173 10.49 13.19 5.52
N ARG A 174 11.58 13.97 5.48
CA ARG A 174 11.51 15.43 5.30
C ARG A 174 11.02 15.84 3.92
N ALA A 175 11.26 15.02 2.89
CA ALA A 175 10.81 15.31 1.53
C ALA A 175 9.30 15.05 1.30
N LEU A 176 8.63 14.24 2.14
CA LEU A 176 7.22 13.89 1.92
C LEU A 176 6.27 15.10 1.94
N PRO A 177 6.35 16.03 2.91
CA PRO A 177 5.53 17.24 2.90
C PRO A 177 5.79 18.15 1.69
N GLU A 178 7.03 18.18 1.18
CA GLU A 178 7.43 19.06 0.08
C GLU A 178 6.80 18.67 -1.27
N ILE A 179 6.34 17.42 -1.40
CA ILE A 179 5.71 16.88 -2.61
C ILE A 179 4.19 16.66 -2.44
N ALA A 180 3.63 17.07 -1.30
CA ALA A 180 2.20 17.00 -1.06
C ALA A 180 1.46 18.02 -1.93
N ILE A 181 0.32 17.62 -2.50
CA ILE A 181 -0.53 18.52 -3.30
C ILE A 181 -1.14 19.62 -2.44
N ARG A 182 -1.46 19.27 -1.19
CA ARG A 182 -2.06 20.17 -0.22
C ARG A 182 -1.08 20.46 0.91
N PRO A 183 -1.10 21.67 1.47
CA PRO A 183 -0.28 22.00 2.62
C PRO A 183 -0.50 21.01 3.77
N THR A 184 0.60 20.53 4.35
CA THR A 184 0.56 19.73 5.58
C THR A 184 0.28 20.62 6.78
N LYS A 185 -0.40 20.06 7.80
CA LYS A 185 -0.62 20.78 9.06
C LYS A 185 0.71 20.96 9.80
N GLU A 186 0.86 22.08 10.52
CA GLU A 186 2.06 22.38 11.33
C GLU A 186 2.41 21.26 12.31
N GLU A 187 1.40 20.64 12.95
CA GLU A 187 1.58 19.50 13.86
C GLU A 187 2.22 18.30 13.18
N LEU A 188 1.77 17.96 11.96
CA LEU A 188 2.34 16.87 11.18
C LEU A 188 3.77 17.20 10.74
N GLN A 189 4.03 18.44 10.33
CA GLN A 189 5.37 18.88 9.97
C GLN A 189 6.34 18.73 11.16
N ALA A 190 5.94 19.19 12.36
CA ALA A 190 6.73 19.06 13.57
C ALA A 190 6.99 17.58 13.95
N ASP A 191 5.98 16.71 13.81
CA ASP A 191 6.14 15.27 14.05
C ASP A 191 7.13 14.64 13.04
N ILE A 192 7.03 14.99 11.75
CA ILE A 192 7.94 14.50 10.71
C ILE A 192 9.37 14.96 10.97
N ASP A 193 9.56 16.24 11.30
CA ASP A 193 10.90 16.80 11.57
C ASP A 193 11.54 16.13 12.78
N ARG A 194 10.78 15.94 13.86
CA ARG A 194 11.22 15.18 15.03
C ARG A 194 11.56 13.74 14.67
N MET A 195 10.71 13.06 13.90
CA MET A 195 10.96 11.67 13.49
C MET A 195 12.22 11.54 12.63
N ALA A 196 12.44 12.47 11.72
CA ALA A 196 13.62 12.51 10.88
C ALA A 196 14.91 12.68 11.70
N GLU A 197 14.89 13.53 12.74
CA GLU A 197 16.04 13.73 13.65
C GLU A 197 16.31 12.52 14.53
N GLU A 198 15.26 11.94 15.12
CA GLU A 198 15.40 10.77 15.99
C GLU A 198 15.92 9.55 15.22
N ILE A 199 15.46 9.33 13.97
CA ILE A 199 15.88 8.20 13.12
C ILE A 199 17.39 8.17 12.88
N LEU A 200 18.06 9.33 12.80
CA LEU A 200 19.51 9.37 12.64
C LEU A 200 20.26 8.71 13.81
N ARG A 201 19.62 8.57 14.98
CA ARG A 201 20.21 8.00 16.20
C ARG A 201 19.72 6.58 16.52
N VAL A 202 18.91 5.99 15.65
CA VAL A 202 18.35 4.66 15.90
C VAL A 202 19.36 3.57 15.52
N ASP A 203 19.67 2.68 16.46
CA ASP A 203 20.50 1.50 16.17
C ASP A 203 19.67 0.36 15.56
N PHE A 204 19.27 0.52 14.30
CA PHE A 204 18.52 -0.50 13.56
C PHE A 204 19.35 -1.78 13.40
N GLN A 205 18.75 -2.91 13.77
CA GLN A 205 19.38 -4.22 13.62
C GLN A 205 18.97 -4.85 12.28
N PRO A 206 19.93 -5.35 11.47
CA PRO A 206 19.61 -6.10 10.27
C PRO A 206 18.96 -7.44 10.65
N PRO A 207 18.14 -8.03 9.76
CA PRO A 207 17.54 -9.34 10.01
C PRO A 207 18.61 -10.44 10.18
N LYS A 208 18.24 -11.53 10.87
CA LYS A 208 19.13 -12.67 11.12
C LYS A 208 19.84 -13.15 9.85
N HIS A 209 21.14 -13.41 9.96
CA HIS A 209 22.09 -13.81 8.91
C HIS A 209 22.61 -12.70 8.00
N PHE A 210 22.00 -11.52 8.01
CA PHE A 210 22.58 -10.33 7.44
C PHE A 210 23.47 -9.65 8.48
N GLU A 211 24.55 -9.06 8.00
CA GLU A 211 25.59 -8.40 8.80
C GLU A 211 25.43 -6.87 8.76
N ASP A 212 24.86 -6.34 7.68
CA ASP A 212 24.66 -4.90 7.48
C ASP A 212 23.50 -4.62 6.51
N PHE A 213 23.07 -3.36 6.43
CA PHE A 213 22.10 -2.89 5.45
C PHE A 213 22.41 -1.48 4.94
N ARG A 214 21.89 -1.15 3.75
CA ARG A 214 21.97 0.19 3.16
C ARG A 214 20.63 0.57 2.56
N VAL A 215 20.30 1.86 2.58
CA VAL A 215 19.03 2.38 2.07
C VAL A 215 19.30 3.23 0.84
N HIS A 216 18.58 2.93 -0.23
CA HIS A 216 18.63 3.62 -1.51
C HIS A 216 17.25 4.19 -1.81
N TYR A 217 17.16 5.48 -2.10
CA TYR A 217 15.91 6.10 -2.56
C TYR A 217 16.15 6.85 -3.86
N PHE A 218 15.09 6.98 -4.64
CA PHE A 218 15.11 7.50 -6.01
C PHE A 218 14.08 8.61 -6.16
N GLY A 219 14.29 9.51 -7.12
CA GLY A 219 13.30 10.52 -7.54
C GLY A 219 13.05 11.68 -6.58
N LEU A 220 13.39 11.54 -5.29
CA LEU A 220 13.44 12.66 -4.36
C LEU A 220 14.78 13.37 -4.49
N ASN A 221 14.78 14.71 -4.48
CA ASN A 221 15.99 15.54 -4.66
C ASN A 221 16.78 15.18 -5.94
N ASP A 222 16.09 14.80 -7.02
CA ASP A 222 16.66 14.40 -8.31
C ASP A 222 17.74 13.29 -8.25
N ARG A 223 17.66 12.41 -7.23
CA ARG A 223 18.60 11.28 -7.06
C ARG A 223 18.17 10.07 -7.89
N PHE A 224 19.04 9.58 -8.78
CA PHE A 224 18.79 8.42 -9.65
C PHE A 224 20.04 7.52 -9.82
N GLU A 225 20.74 7.23 -8.74
CA GLU A 225 21.95 6.42 -8.79
C GLU A 225 21.64 4.92 -8.87
N TRP A 226 22.12 4.25 -9.92
CA TRP A 226 21.95 2.81 -10.09
C TRP A 226 22.70 2.04 -8.98
N PRO A 227 22.01 1.34 -8.06
CA PRO A 227 22.61 0.93 -6.78
C PRO A 227 23.30 -0.44 -6.85
N PHE A 228 23.18 -1.16 -7.96
CA PHE A 228 23.54 -2.57 -8.01
C PHE A 228 25.05 -2.78 -8.18
N PRO A 229 25.65 -3.71 -7.40
CA PRO A 229 27.06 -4.03 -7.55
C PRO A 229 27.30 -4.88 -8.80
N THR A 230 28.56 -4.92 -9.26
CA THR A 230 29.02 -5.97 -10.16
C THR A 230 28.94 -7.33 -9.45
N ALA A 231 28.51 -8.38 -10.14
CA ALA A 231 28.27 -9.70 -9.53
C ALA A 231 28.74 -10.85 -10.40
N ASP A 232 29.10 -11.97 -9.77
CA ASP A 232 29.43 -13.23 -10.46
C ASP A 232 28.15 -13.89 -11.02
N ARG A 233 27.06 -13.80 -10.25
CA ARG A 233 25.73 -14.30 -10.59
C ARG A 233 24.68 -13.39 -9.93
N SER A 234 23.53 -13.22 -10.57
CA SER A 234 22.39 -12.60 -9.94
C SER A 234 21.04 -13.26 -10.28
N LEU A 235 20.07 -13.02 -9.40
CA LEU A 235 18.68 -13.41 -9.54
C LEU A 235 17.80 -12.17 -9.34
N ALA A 236 16.74 -12.02 -10.13
CA ALA A 236 15.75 -10.98 -9.95
C ALA A 236 14.34 -11.57 -9.84
N VAL A 237 13.52 -10.95 -8.99
CA VAL A 237 12.07 -11.16 -8.89
C VAL A 237 11.41 -9.82 -9.15
N SER A 238 10.63 -9.71 -10.21
CA SER A 238 9.93 -8.47 -10.54
C SER A 238 8.66 -8.78 -11.34
N PRO A 239 7.48 -8.29 -10.93
CA PRO A 239 6.25 -8.53 -11.67
C PRO A 239 6.16 -7.75 -12.96
N PHE A 240 6.80 -6.57 -13.03
CA PHE A 240 6.82 -5.74 -14.22
C PHE A 240 8.25 -5.57 -14.74
N LEU A 241 8.41 -5.67 -16.05
CA LEU A 241 9.70 -5.64 -16.71
C LEU A 241 9.70 -4.61 -17.84
N ILE A 242 10.86 -4.00 -18.09
CA ILE A 242 11.14 -3.31 -19.35
C ILE A 242 12.44 -3.87 -19.90
N GLY A 243 12.44 -4.30 -21.15
CA GLY A 243 13.53 -5.07 -21.72
C GLY A 243 14.89 -4.38 -21.70
N SER A 244 14.95 -3.04 -21.79
CA SER A 244 16.22 -2.30 -21.63
C SER A 244 16.83 -2.44 -20.23
N THR A 245 16.00 -2.57 -19.19
CA THR A 245 16.45 -2.74 -17.81
C THR A 245 16.86 -4.19 -17.56
N THR A 246 16.10 -5.15 -18.08
CA THR A 246 16.47 -6.57 -18.01
C THR A 246 17.78 -6.85 -18.75
N MET A 247 17.94 -6.31 -19.95
CA MET A 247 19.17 -6.43 -20.74
C MET A 247 20.37 -5.86 -19.98
N LYS A 248 20.25 -4.68 -19.36
CA LYS A 248 21.30 -4.11 -18.50
C LYS A 248 21.68 -5.05 -17.34
N LEU A 249 20.69 -5.67 -16.69
CA LEU A 249 20.94 -6.64 -15.61
C LEU A 249 21.68 -7.89 -16.10
N VAL A 250 21.34 -8.38 -17.29
CA VAL A 250 22.03 -9.52 -17.93
C VAL A 250 23.48 -9.16 -18.29
N GLU A 251 23.67 -8.06 -19.01
CA GLU A 251 24.97 -7.67 -19.58
C GLU A 251 25.97 -7.15 -18.53
N GLU A 252 25.50 -6.36 -17.56
CA GLU A 252 26.39 -5.67 -16.61
C GLU A 252 26.41 -6.32 -15.22
N HIS A 253 25.41 -7.13 -14.87
CA HIS A 253 25.24 -7.66 -13.50
C HIS A 253 25.02 -9.19 -13.42
N GLY A 254 25.26 -9.92 -14.52
CA GLY A 254 25.28 -11.37 -14.51
C GLY A 254 23.94 -12.02 -14.12
N LEU A 255 22.82 -11.42 -14.53
CA LEU A 255 21.48 -11.98 -14.29
C LEU A 255 21.32 -13.34 -14.96
N GLN A 256 21.11 -14.38 -14.16
CA GLN A 256 20.95 -15.77 -14.61
C GLN A 256 19.54 -16.31 -14.40
N VAL A 257 18.84 -15.82 -13.38
CA VAL A 257 17.49 -16.27 -13.02
C VAL A 257 16.57 -15.07 -12.91
N LEU A 258 15.44 -15.11 -13.62
CA LEU A 258 14.38 -14.11 -13.53
C LEU A 258 13.05 -14.77 -13.17
N ILE A 259 12.41 -14.29 -12.11
CA ILE A 259 11.07 -14.70 -11.70
C ILE A 259 10.11 -13.54 -11.96
N SER A 260 9.10 -13.74 -12.81
CA SER A 260 8.19 -12.68 -13.25
C SER A 260 6.82 -13.24 -13.62
N ARG A 261 5.87 -12.37 -13.92
CA ARG A 261 4.59 -12.71 -14.56
C ARG A 261 4.82 -13.15 -16.01
N SER A 262 3.94 -14.02 -16.52
CA SER A 262 3.93 -14.51 -17.90
C SER A 262 3.86 -13.36 -18.91
N ASP A 263 2.91 -12.45 -18.73
CA ASP A 263 2.68 -11.31 -19.61
C ASP A 263 3.86 -10.35 -19.68
N ALA A 264 4.53 -10.09 -18.55
CA ALA A 264 5.73 -9.27 -18.52
C ALA A 264 6.93 -9.93 -19.22
N LEU A 265 7.06 -11.26 -19.11
CA LEU A 265 8.08 -12.03 -19.84
C LEU A 265 7.80 -12.05 -21.35
N ASP A 266 6.54 -12.26 -21.74
CA ASP A 266 6.09 -12.17 -23.14
C ASP A 266 6.40 -10.80 -23.73
N ASP A 267 6.18 -9.72 -22.97
CA ASP A 267 6.46 -8.36 -23.39
C ASP A 267 7.95 -8.12 -23.69
N VAL A 268 8.86 -8.57 -22.81
CA VAL A 268 10.31 -8.46 -23.03
C VAL A 268 10.77 -9.34 -24.19
N ALA A 269 10.25 -10.58 -24.26
CA ALA A 269 10.55 -11.50 -25.35
C ALA A 269 10.15 -10.94 -26.71
N ARG A 270 9.06 -10.14 -26.77
CA ARG A 270 8.60 -9.44 -27.97
C ARG A 270 9.46 -8.20 -28.30
N ASN A 271 9.82 -7.41 -27.29
CA ASN A 271 10.59 -6.18 -27.47
C ASN A 271 11.45 -5.89 -26.23
N PRO A 272 12.80 -5.91 -26.34
CA PRO A 272 13.59 -5.90 -27.58
C PRO A 272 13.86 -7.29 -28.18
N GLY A 273 13.48 -8.38 -27.53
CA GLY A 273 13.73 -9.73 -28.02
C GLY A 273 14.19 -10.68 -26.90
N ARG A 274 14.20 -11.99 -27.21
CA ARG A 274 14.64 -13.07 -26.29
C ARG A 274 16.02 -12.83 -25.67
N GLU A 275 16.93 -12.18 -26.38
CA GLU A 275 18.30 -11.90 -25.90
C GLU A 275 18.34 -10.98 -24.66
N ALA A 276 17.26 -10.23 -24.39
CA ALA A 276 17.14 -9.43 -23.18
C ALA A 276 16.70 -10.24 -21.94
N LEU A 277 16.33 -11.51 -22.11
CA LEU A 277 15.99 -12.42 -21.00
C LEU A 277 17.20 -13.30 -20.63
N PRO A 278 17.38 -13.63 -19.34
CA PRO A 278 18.44 -14.54 -18.93
C PRO A 278 18.13 -15.99 -19.33
N GLU A 279 19.11 -16.87 -19.14
CA GLU A 279 19.00 -18.31 -19.47
C GLU A 279 17.80 -18.98 -18.81
N THR A 280 17.49 -18.61 -17.56
CA THR A 280 16.42 -19.22 -16.77
C THR A 280 15.38 -18.19 -16.38
N CYS A 281 14.14 -18.39 -16.85
CA CYS A 281 12.98 -17.62 -16.44
C CYS A 281 11.96 -18.54 -15.75
N TYR A 282 11.36 -18.07 -14.66
CA TYR A 282 10.32 -18.77 -13.91
C TYR A 282 9.07 -17.90 -13.74
N MET A 283 7.94 -18.56 -13.56
CA MET A 283 6.65 -18.00 -13.15
C MET A 283 6.19 -18.69 -11.86
N LEU A 284 5.29 -18.06 -11.11
CA LEU A 284 4.60 -18.77 -10.03
C LEU A 284 3.64 -19.83 -10.62
N PHE A 285 3.58 -20.99 -9.99
CA PHE A 285 2.67 -22.07 -10.37
C PHE A 285 1.21 -21.65 -10.09
N SER A 286 0.28 -21.89 -11.03
CA SER A 286 -1.13 -21.50 -10.86
C SER A 286 -1.83 -22.16 -9.65
N GLY A 287 -1.32 -23.29 -9.16
CA GLY A 287 -1.79 -23.92 -7.91
C GLY A 287 -1.09 -23.40 -6.65
N ALA A 288 -0.33 -22.31 -6.70
CA ALA A 288 0.18 -21.62 -5.51
C ALA A 288 -0.88 -20.68 -4.87
N ASP A 289 -2.02 -20.52 -5.52
CA ASP A 289 -3.12 -19.62 -5.14
C ASP A 289 -4.22 -20.32 -4.28
N LEU A 290 -3.90 -21.48 -3.69
CA LEU A 290 -4.83 -22.43 -3.03
C LEU A 290 -5.69 -21.91 -1.84
N ASP A 291 -5.63 -20.62 -1.49
CA ASP A 291 -6.51 -20.01 -0.49
C ASP A 291 -7.67 -19.17 -1.11
N ALA A 292 -7.86 -19.25 -2.44
CA ALA A 292 -8.91 -18.51 -3.16
C ALA A 292 -10.16 -19.36 -3.49
N ASP A 293 -10.04 -20.69 -3.54
CA ASP A 293 -11.12 -21.57 -4.00
C ASP A 293 -12.23 -21.84 -2.95
N GLU A 294 -12.07 -21.41 -1.69
CA GLU A 294 -13.04 -21.73 -0.62
C GLU A 294 -14.07 -20.63 -0.29
N VAL A 295 -14.10 -19.48 -0.97
CA VAL A 295 -15.00 -18.36 -0.56
C VAL A 295 -16.02 -17.91 -1.60
N ASN A 296 -16.06 -18.50 -2.81
CA ASN A 296 -16.89 -17.96 -3.90
C ASN A 296 -18.12 -18.79 -4.30
N GLU A 297 -18.67 -19.61 -3.40
CA GLU A 297 -19.88 -20.40 -3.72
C GLU A 297 -21.21 -19.85 -3.14
N ASN A 298 -21.23 -18.79 -2.34
CA ASN A 298 -22.50 -18.26 -1.82
C ASN A 298 -22.50 -16.75 -1.65
N GLU A 299 -22.74 -16.01 -2.73
CA GLU A 299 -23.49 -14.75 -2.75
C GLU A 299 -23.63 -14.29 -4.20
N ALA A 300 -24.76 -14.63 -4.83
CA ALA A 300 -25.19 -13.95 -6.05
C ALA A 300 -26.05 -12.74 -5.66
N PRO A 301 -25.70 -11.53 -6.10
CA PRO A 301 -26.67 -10.52 -6.48
C PRO A 301 -26.70 -10.34 -8.00
N GLU A 302 -27.88 -9.97 -8.49
CA GLU A 302 -28.24 -9.79 -9.88
C GLU A 302 -27.53 -8.57 -10.51
N GLU A 303 -27.00 -8.77 -11.73
CA GLU A 303 -26.71 -7.77 -12.76
C GLU A 303 -26.02 -6.46 -12.32
N GLU A 304 -24.72 -6.53 -11.99
CA GLU A 304 -23.80 -5.39 -12.10
C GLU A 304 -22.74 -5.68 -13.19
N GLU A 305 -22.68 -4.78 -14.16
CA GLU A 305 -21.77 -4.84 -15.31
C GLU A 305 -20.30 -4.80 -14.86
N GLU A 306 -19.55 -5.81 -15.29
CA GLU A 306 -18.09 -6.01 -15.23
C GLU A 306 -17.27 -4.80 -14.70
N GLU A 307 -16.75 -4.92 -13.47
CA GLU A 307 -15.77 -4.01 -12.86
C GLU A 307 -14.38 -4.15 -13.52
N ALA A 308 -14.29 -3.79 -14.80
CA ALA A 308 -13.02 -3.67 -15.50
C ALA A 308 -12.35 -2.32 -15.17
N GLY A 309 -11.49 -2.30 -14.14
CA GLY A 309 -10.71 -1.09 -13.83
C GLY A 309 -9.46 -1.28 -12.97
N LEU A 310 -9.54 -2.09 -11.91
CA LEU A 310 -8.43 -2.29 -10.95
C LEU A 310 -8.36 -3.71 -10.37
N GLU A 311 -9.35 -4.58 -10.65
CA GLU A 311 -9.49 -5.88 -9.99
C GLU A 311 -8.63 -7.03 -10.57
N THR A 312 -8.03 -6.85 -11.76
CA THR A 312 -7.24 -7.93 -12.39
C THR A 312 -5.82 -8.10 -11.83
N ASP A 313 -5.39 -7.28 -10.85
CA ASP A 313 -4.05 -7.33 -10.25
C ASP A 313 -4.02 -7.90 -8.81
N LEU A 314 -5.18 -8.38 -8.31
CA LEU A 314 -5.38 -8.75 -6.90
C LEU A 314 -4.85 -10.16 -6.52
N VAL A 315 -4.39 -10.94 -7.51
CA VAL A 315 -3.80 -12.29 -7.35
C VAL A 315 -2.49 -12.36 -8.12
N GLY A 316 -1.41 -12.81 -7.47
CA GLY A 316 -0.14 -13.10 -8.15
C GLY A 316 1.11 -12.56 -7.48
N LEU A 317 2.13 -12.24 -8.28
CA LEU A 317 3.46 -11.82 -7.83
C LEU A 317 3.52 -10.30 -7.59
N HIS A 318 3.90 -9.88 -6.39
CA HIS A 318 4.21 -8.48 -6.05
C HIS A 318 5.60 -8.29 -5.43
N ALA A 319 6.34 -9.38 -5.20
CA ALA A 319 7.71 -9.35 -4.70
C ALA A 319 8.66 -8.65 -5.69
N LYS A 320 9.53 -7.81 -5.15
CA LYS A 320 10.50 -7.01 -5.90
C LYS A 320 11.85 -7.21 -5.24
N LEU A 321 12.63 -8.13 -5.79
CA LEU A 321 13.90 -8.58 -5.22
C LEU A 321 15.00 -8.60 -6.27
N PHE A 322 16.19 -8.16 -5.88
CA PHE A 322 17.39 -8.33 -6.68
C PHE A 322 18.48 -8.91 -5.78
N LEU A 323 19.02 -10.07 -6.15
CA LEU A 323 20.00 -10.80 -5.36
C LEU A 323 21.29 -10.96 -6.16
N PHE A 324 22.39 -10.42 -5.64
CA PHE A 324 23.69 -10.44 -6.29
C PHE A 324 24.69 -11.22 -5.43
N GLU A 325 25.41 -12.16 -6.04
CA GLU A 325 26.52 -12.86 -5.39
C GLU A 325 27.86 -12.27 -5.85
N GLN A 326 28.65 -11.78 -4.90
CA GLN A 326 29.97 -11.21 -5.15
C GLN A 326 30.99 -11.88 -4.21
N GLY A 327 31.77 -12.82 -4.75
CA GLY A 327 32.72 -13.60 -3.96
C GLY A 327 32.04 -14.42 -2.85
N ASN A 328 32.27 -14.07 -1.59
CA ASN A 328 31.66 -14.74 -0.43
C ASN A 328 30.43 -14.02 0.14
N LYS A 329 30.05 -12.88 -0.44
CA LYS A 329 28.91 -12.05 0.00
C LYS A 329 27.71 -12.23 -0.92
N ALA A 330 26.54 -12.04 -0.34
CA ALA A 330 25.27 -11.88 -1.04
C ALA A 330 24.67 -10.53 -0.68
N HIS A 331 24.19 -9.81 -1.70
CA HIS A 331 23.54 -8.52 -1.60
C HIS A 331 22.08 -8.70 -2.04
N LEU A 332 21.15 -8.64 -1.09
CA LEU A 332 19.71 -8.76 -1.35
C LEU A 332 19.06 -7.39 -1.27
N PHE A 333 18.54 -6.91 -2.39
CA PHE A 333 17.77 -5.68 -2.47
C PHE A 333 16.28 -6.03 -2.42
N THR A 334 15.52 -5.32 -1.58
CA THR A 334 14.06 -5.43 -1.48
C THR A 334 13.44 -4.05 -1.35
N GLY A 335 12.24 -3.85 -1.91
CA GLY A 335 11.52 -2.59 -1.80
C GLY A 335 10.49 -2.40 -2.89
N SER A 336 10.40 -1.19 -3.45
CA SER A 336 9.33 -0.82 -4.37
C SER A 336 9.69 -0.88 -5.86
N ASN A 337 10.98 -0.96 -6.20
CA ASN A 337 11.44 -0.91 -7.59
C ASN A 337 11.09 -2.19 -8.36
N ASN A 338 10.33 -2.04 -9.45
CA ASN A 338 10.28 -3.06 -10.50
C ASN A 338 11.54 -2.98 -11.38
N ALA A 339 11.86 -4.05 -12.12
CA ALA A 339 12.91 -4.08 -13.14
C ALA A 339 12.48 -3.31 -14.41
N THR A 340 12.20 -2.02 -14.25
CA THR A 340 11.76 -1.11 -15.30
C THR A 340 12.62 0.14 -15.33
N TRP A 341 12.77 0.76 -16.50
CA TRP A 341 13.59 1.96 -16.63
C TRP A 341 13.09 3.10 -15.74
N SER A 342 11.76 3.25 -15.65
CA SER A 342 11.13 4.31 -14.85
C SER A 342 11.43 4.17 -13.36
N ALA A 343 11.51 2.95 -12.82
CA ALA A 343 11.78 2.73 -11.40
C ALA A 343 13.17 3.25 -10.96
N PHE A 344 14.14 3.29 -11.88
CA PHE A 344 15.51 3.72 -11.54
C PHE A 344 15.87 5.12 -12.05
N ASN A 345 15.07 5.70 -12.95
CA ASN A 345 15.43 6.95 -13.64
C ASN A 345 14.33 8.04 -13.59
N ARG A 346 13.15 7.73 -13.03
CA ARG A 346 11.99 8.64 -13.13
C ARG A 346 11.11 8.67 -11.88
N ASN A 347 10.78 7.50 -11.35
CA ASN A 347 9.85 7.37 -10.24
C ASN A 347 10.51 7.74 -8.92
N VAL A 348 9.67 8.08 -7.93
CA VAL A 348 10.09 8.03 -6.53
C VAL A 348 9.95 6.60 -6.05
N GLU A 349 11.05 6.01 -5.60
CA GLU A 349 11.13 4.61 -5.19
C GLU A 349 12.11 4.42 -4.02
N VAL A 350 12.13 3.23 -3.43
CA VAL A 350 13.03 2.87 -2.34
C VAL A 350 13.44 1.40 -2.42
N LEU A 351 14.73 1.15 -2.20
CA LEU A 351 15.31 -0.17 -1.98
C LEU A 351 16.11 -0.19 -0.69
N VAL A 352 16.03 -1.30 0.02
CA VAL A 352 16.95 -1.62 1.10
C VAL A 352 17.82 -2.80 0.67
N GLU A 353 19.13 -2.57 0.67
CA GLU A 353 20.15 -3.57 0.45
C GLU A 353 20.49 -4.25 1.78
N LEU A 354 20.43 -5.56 1.83
CA LEU A 354 20.87 -6.39 2.94
C LEU A 354 22.12 -7.15 2.53
N ILE A 355 23.17 -7.08 3.36
CA ILE A 355 24.49 -7.66 3.05
C ILE A 355 24.73 -8.84 4.01
N GLY A 356 24.98 -10.02 3.46
CA GLY A 356 25.19 -11.24 4.26
C GLY A 356 26.12 -12.24 3.60
N ASN A 357 26.34 -13.37 4.29
CA ASN A 357 27.18 -14.43 3.77
C ASN A 357 26.47 -15.20 2.64
N ARG A 358 27.13 -15.40 1.50
CA ARG A 358 26.59 -16.11 0.33
C ARG A 358 26.01 -17.48 0.65
N LYS A 359 26.63 -18.25 1.56
CA LYS A 359 26.13 -19.60 1.89
C LYS A 359 24.76 -19.59 2.58
N LYS A 360 24.40 -18.49 3.24
CA LYS A 360 23.16 -18.37 4.02
C LYS A 360 22.11 -17.49 3.33
N CYS A 361 22.55 -16.53 2.52
CA CYS A 361 21.71 -15.49 1.93
C CYS A 361 21.81 -15.44 0.38
N GLY A 362 22.58 -16.31 -0.25
CA GLY A 362 22.78 -16.36 -1.70
C GLY A 362 21.65 -17.07 -2.46
N ILE A 363 21.82 -17.18 -3.78
CA ILE A 363 20.80 -17.64 -4.72
C ILE A 363 20.33 -19.06 -4.40
N GLU A 364 21.27 -19.97 -4.09
CA GLU A 364 20.92 -21.36 -3.74
C GLU A 364 20.13 -21.45 -2.42
N ALA A 365 20.46 -20.59 -1.45
CA ALA A 365 19.75 -20.54 -0.17
C ALA A 365 18.34 -19.94 -0.32
N PHE A 366 18.17 -19.04 -1.29
CA PHE A 366 16.89 -18.43 -1.65
C PHE A 366 15.98 -19.41 -2.39
N LEU A 367 16.48 -20.03 -3.47
CA LEU A 367 15.68 -20.95 -4.30
C LEU A 367 15.38 -22.26 -3.55
N GLY A 368 16.35 -22.77 -2.79
CA GLY A 368 16.28 -24.10 -2.19
C GLY A 368 16.63 -25.22 -3.17
N PRO A 369 16.78 -26.46 -2.66
CA PRO A 369 17.11 -27.64 -3.47
C PRO A 369 16.04 -27.95 -4.52
N GLU A 370 16.46 -28.50 -5.67
CA GLU A 370 15.56 -28.90 -6.76
C GLU A 370 14.61 -30.03 -6.34
N ASP A 371 15.14 -31.05 -5.67
CA ASP A 371 14.37 -32.17 -5.13
C ASP A 371 14.09 -31.93 -3.65
N ASP A 372 13.24 -30.95 -3.32
CA ASP A 372 12.72 -30.80 -1.95
C ASP A 372 11.50 -31.70 -1.73
N PRO A 373 11.62 -32.85 -1.03
CA PRO A 373 10.50 -33.76 -0.80
C PRO A 373 9.39 -33.16 0.07
N ARG A 374 9.61 -31.99 0.68
CA ARG A 374 8.61 -31.30 1.50
C ARG A 374 7.89 -30.16 0.79
N HIS A 375 8.36 -29.75 -0.40
CA HIS A 375 7.87 -28.57 -1.11
C HIS A 375 7.80 -27.31 -0.23
N ASP A 376 8.82 -27.11 0.61
CA ASP A 376 8.91 -25.99 1.58
C ASP A 376 9.76 -24.82 1.05
N THR A 377 10.18 -24.88 -0.22
CA THR A 377 11.11 -23.92 -0.86
C THR A 377 10.41 -23.05 -1.91
N ILE A 378 10.95 -21.86 -2.18
CA ILE A 378 10.45 -21.00 -3.26
C ILE A 378 10.45 -21.74 -4.59
N ARG A 379 11.50 -22.51 -4.90
CA ARG A 379 11.60 -23.26 -6.16
C ARG A 379 10.43 -24.23 -6.39
N SER A 380 9.89 -24.83 -5.33
CA SER A 380 8.73 -25.72 -5.44
C SER A 380 7.42 -25.03 -5.87
N LEU A 381 7.38 -23.70 -5.80
CA LEU A 381 6.26 -22.85 -6.23
C LEU A 381 6.48 -22.26 -7.63
N LEU A 382 7.59 -22.58 -8.29
CA LEU A 382 7.98 -22.02 -9.57
C LEU A 382 7.80 -23.03 -10.70
N GLU A 383 7.30 -22.54 -11.83
CA GLU A 383 7.30 -23.25 -13.11
C GLU A 383 8.26 -22.54 -14.09
N GLN A 384 9.03 -23.31 -14.85
CA GLN A 384 9.94 -22.75 -15.85
C GLN A 384 9.15 -22.14 -17.01
N TYR A 385 9.37 -20.86 -17.28
CA TYR A 385 8.75 -20.16 -18.39
C TYR A 385 9.28 -20.67 -19.73
N ARG A 386 8.36 -20.99 -20.64
CA ARG A 386 8.67 -21.36 -22.03
C ARG A 386 8.22 -20.22 -22.93
N ILE A 387 9.20 -19.63 -23.61
CA ILE A 387 8.95 -18.54 -24.57
C ILE A 387 8.07 -19.09 -25.71
N PRO A 388 6.87 -18.52 -25.93
CA PRO A 388 6.03 -18.90 -27.06
C PRO A 388 6.68 -18.47 -28.38
N GLU A 389 6.45 -19.22 -29.46
CA GLU A 389 6.99 -18.90 -30.80
C GLU A 389 6.41 -17.58 -31.36
N GLU A 390 5.17 -17.25 -31.00
CA GLU A 390 4.50 -16.01 -31.36
C GLU A 390 3.75 -15.47 -30.14
N ALA A 391 4.11 -14.28 -29.67
CA ALA A 391 3.45 -13.63 -28.55
C ALA A 391 2.17 -12.91 -29.03
N PRO A 392 1.04 -13.00 -28.30
CA PRO A 392 -0.20 -12.34 -28.71
C PRO A 392 -0.01 -10.81 -28.83
N PRO A 393 -0.68 -10.14 -29.78
CA PRO A 393 -0.61 -8.68 -29.91
C PRO A 393 -1.21 -8.01 -28.66
N LYS A 394 -0.72 -6.81 -28.33
CA LYS A 394 -1.30 -6.01 -27.25
C LYS A 394 -2.73 -5.59 -27.63
N PRO A 395 -3.70 -5.68 -26.70
CA PRO A 395 -5.04 -5.16 -26.95
C PRO A 395 -5.00 -3.64 -27.21
N PRO A 396 -5.69 -3.12 -28.24
CA PRO A 396 -5.79 -1.68 -28.49
C PRO A 396 -6.28 -0.86 -27.28
N GLU A 397 -7.09 -1.49 -26.43
CA GLU A 397 -7.59 -0.91 -25.17
C GLU A 397 -6.49 -0.56 -24.17
N GLU A 398 -5.32 -1.21 -24.23
CA GLU A 398 -4.21 -0.93 -23.31
C GLU A 398 -3.68 0.50 -23.49
N GLU A 399 -3.60 0.99 -24.73
CA GLU A 399 -3.17 2.36 -25.03
C GLU A 399 -4.20 3.39 -24.55
N LEU A 400 -5.48 3.10 -24.73
CA LEU A 400 -6.58 3.93 -24.23
C LEU A 400 -6.56 4.02 -22.70
N ARG A 401 -6.40 2.88 -22.00
CA ARG A 401 -6.25 2.82 -20.54
C ARG A 401 -5.03 3.61 -20.06
N ARG A 402 -3.88 3.50 -20.75
CA ARG A 402 -2.69 4.30 -20.46
C ARG A 402 -2.92 5.80 -20.65
N GLY A 403 -3.67 6.18 -21.68
CA GLY A 403 -4.02 7.57 -21.97
C GLY A 403 -4.91 8.17 -20.87
N ILE A 404 -6.02 7.51 -20.56
CA ILE A 404 -6.96 7.98 -19.53
C ILE A 404 -6.34 7.97 -18.13
N GLY A 405 -5.46 7.01 -17.84
CA GLY A 405 -4.70 6.97 -16.58
C GLY A 405 -3.61 8.06 -16.44
N ARG A 406 -3.17 8.68 -17.54
CA ARG A 406 -2.35 9.91 -17.45
C ARG A 406 -3.22 11.10 -17.07
N LEU A 407 -4.34 11.28 -17.77
CA LEU A 407 -5.31 12.35 -17.47
C LEU A 407 -5.86 12.26 -16.04
N ALA A 408 -6.16 11.05 -15.55
CA ALA A 408 -6.59 10.82 -14.16
C ALA A 408 -5.57 11.37 -13.14
N ARG A 409 -4.28 11.14 -13.37
CA ARG A 409 -3.21 11.65 -12.49
C ARG A 409 -3.04 13.16 -12.59
N GLU A 410 -3.21 13.73 -13.78
CA GLU A 410 -3.18 15.18 -13.97
C GLU A 410 -4.36 15.87 -13.25
N ILE A 411 -5.56 15.30 -13.35
CA ILE A 411 -6.75 15.77 -12.63
C ILE A 411 -6.55 15.63 -11.13
N ALA A 412 -6.08 14.48 -10.65
CA ALA A 412 -5.88 14.24 -9.23
C ALA A 412 -4.77 15.11 -8.60
N ALA A 413 -3.85 15.64 -9.40
CA ALA A 413 -2.83 16.57 -8.95
C ALA A 413 -3.35 18.00 -8.70
N VAL A 414 -4.63 18.27 -9.01
CA VAL A 414 -5.26 19.58 -8.76
C VAL A 414 -5.59 19.72 -7.27
N PRO A 415 -5.24 20.85 -6.62
CA PRO A 415 -5.60 21.12 -5.23
C PRO A 415 -7.09 21.53 -5.14
N PHE A 416 -7.99 20.55 -5.02
CA PHE A 416 -9.42 20.81 -4.91
C PHE A 416 -9.81 21.35 -3.53
N THR A 417 -10.79 22.25 -3.51
CA THR A 417 -11.47 22.73 -2.30
C THR A 417 -12.94 22.32 -2.34
N ALA A 418 -13.43 21.74 -1.26
CA ALA A 418 -14.83 21.42 -1.05
C ALA A 418 -15.41 22.36 0.02
N ARG A 419 -16.35 23.22 -0.36
CA ARG A 419 -16.98 24.17 0.54
C ARG A 419 -18.36 23.66 0.95
N ALA A 420 -18.56 23.47 2.25
CA ALA A 420 -19.87 23.21 2.84
C ALA A 420 -20.52 24.54 3.23
N GLU A 421 -21.73 24.81 2.74
CA GLU A 421 -22.52 26.00 3.04
C GLU A 421 -23.81 25.60 3.75
N ASP A 422 -24.14 26.27 4.86
CA ASP A 422 -25.34 25.97 5.64
C ASP A 422 -26.61 26.33 4.83
N VAL A 423 -27.53 25.38 4.71
CA VAL A 423 -28.86 25.59 4.12
C VAL A 423 -29.93 25.64 5.21
N ASP A 424 -29.84 24.72 6.17
CA ASP A 424 -30.75 24.58 7.33
C ASP A 424 -29.98 23.94 8.51
N GLU A 425 -30.61 23.80 9.69
CA GLU A 425 -29.98 23.30 10.94
C GLU A 425 -29.24 21.95 10.79
N ASN A 426 -29.62 21.13 9.81
CA ASN A 426 -29.02 19.82 9.55
C ASN A 426 -28.78 19.53 8.06
N GLN A 427 -28.72 20.56 7.21
CA GLN A 427 -28.50 20.41 5.77
C GLN A 427 -27.47 21.40 5.25
N TRP A 428 -26.62 20.91 4.34
CA TRP A 428 -25.54 21.66 3.74
C TRP A 428 -25.54 21.51 2.22
N ASP A 429 -25.11 22.54 1.52
CA ASP A 429 -24.70 22.41 0.12
C ASP A 429 -23.18 22.18 0.07
N LEU A 430 -22.73 21.19 -0.68
CA LEU A 430 -21.31 20.86 -0.83
C LEU A 430 -20.86 21.20 -2.26
N VAL A 431 -20.01 22.21 -2.39
CA VAL A 431 -19.53 22.72 -3.67
C VAL A 431 -18.05 22.38 -3.82
N LEU A 432 -17.71 21.66 -4.90
CA LEU A 432 -16.33 21.33 -5.24
C LEU A 432 -15.78 22.33 -6.26
N SER A 433 -14.57 22.81 -6.05
CA SER A 433 -13.87 23.74 -6.94
C SER A 433 -12.42 23.34 -7.13
N GLY A 434 -11.89 23.56 -8.33
CA GLY A 434 -10.49 23.31 -8.69
C GLY A 434 -10.24 23.61 -10.16
N SER A 435 -9.00 23.94 -10.51
CA SER A 435 -8.61 24.24 -11.89
C SER A 435 -8.26 22.95 -12.63
N LEU A 436 -9.24 22.34 -13.31
CA LEU A 436 -9.02 21.13 -14.09
C LEU A 436 -8.09 21.37 -15.29
N PRO A 437 -7.29 20.36 -15.70
CA PRO A 437 -6.62 20.37 -17.00
C PRO A 437 -7.63 20.29 -18.14
N GLU A 438 -7.18 20.55 -19.37
CA GLU A 438 -7.99 20.39 -20.57
C GLU A 438 -8.44 18.92 -20.72
N ILE A 439 -9.76 18.71 -20.85
CA ILE A 439 -10.35 17.39 -21.06
C ILE A 439 -10.40 17.13 -22.57
N PRO A 440 -9.70 16.10 -23.10
CA PRO A 440 -9.70 15.81 -24.52
C PRO A 440 -11.09 15.44 -25.05
N GLU A 441 -11.34 15.72 -26.33
CA GLU A 441 -12.56 15.31 -27.02
C GLU A 441 -12.74 13.77 -26.94
N GLY A 442 -13.98 13.32 -26.68
CA GLY A 442 -14.29 11.90 -26.51
C GLY A 442 -14.02 11.34 -25.10
N VAL A 443 -13.63 12.20 -24.15
CA VAL A 443 -13.54 11.86 -22.72
C VAL A 443 -14.70 12.52 -21.96
N THR A 444 -15.41 11.72 -21.16
CA THR A 444 -16.41 12.23 -20.20
C THR A 444 -15.85 12.15 -18.78
N LEU A 445 -16.15 13.16 -17.97
CA LEU A 445 -15.77 13.24 -16.56
C LEU A 445 -17.02 13.33 -15.68
N LYS A 446 -17.12 12.44 -14.70
CA LYS A 446 -18.15 12.46 -13.66
C LYS A 446 -17.54 12.56 -12.28
N ILE A 447 -18.21 13.28 -11.37
CA ILE A 447 -17.74 13.54 -10.01
C ILE A 447 -18.87 13.32 -9.00
N TRP A 448 -18.57 12.70 -7.86
CA TRP A 448 -19.48 12.62 -6.71
C TRP A 448 -18.73 12.53 -5.37
N PRO A 449 -19.33 12.95 -4.23
CA PRO A 449 -18.79 12.67 -2.91
C PRO A 449 -18.89 11.17 -2.64
N VAL A 450 -17.85 10.53 -2.09
CA VAL A 450 -17.83 9.06 -1.86
C VAL A 450 -18.90 8.57 -0.88
N THR A 451 -19.50 9.49 -0.12
CA THR A 451 -20.62 9.22 0.78
C THR A 451 -21.95 9.03 0.04
N LEU A 452 -22.01 9.36 -1.25
CA LEU A 452 -23.16 9.16 -2.13
C LEU A 452 -22.88 8.04 -3.14
N PRO A 453 -23.93 7.35 -3.63
CA PRO A 453 -23.79 6.39 -4.73
C PRO A 453 -23.49 7.10 -6.07
N SER A 454 -22.85 6.40 -7.00
CA SER A 454 -22.42 6.93 -8.31
C SER A 454 -23.56 7.46 -9.19
N VAL A 455 -24.81 7.05 -8.95
CA VAL A 455 -26.01 7.61 -9.61
C VAL A 455 -26.22 9.10 -9.29
N ARG A 456 -25.62 9.61 -8.22
CA ARG A 456 -25.64 11.03 -7.84
C ARG A 456 -24.50 11.83 -8.48
N ALA A 457 -23.72 11.24 -9.38
CA ALA A 457 -22.62 11.92 -10.02
C ALA A 457 -23.09 13.04 -10.94
N GLU A 458 -22.33 14.13 -10.93
CA GLU A 458 -22.48 15.25 -11.85
C GLU A 458 -21.46 15.11 -12.98
N SER A 459 -21.90 15.36 -14.21
CA SER A 459 -21.02 15.45 -15.37
C SER A 459 -20.39 16.84 -15.43
N VAL A 460 -19.10 16.91 -15.73
CA VAL A 460 -18.40 18.18 -15.94
C VAL A 460 -18.38 18.48 -17.44
N GLU A 461 -18.93 19.63 -17.84
CA GLU A 461 -18.87 20.08 -19.22
C GLU A 461 -17.57 20.86 -19.48
N ALA A 462 -17.06 20.81 -20.72
CA ALA A 462 -15.80 21.48 -21.08
C ALA A 462 -15.84 23.01 -20.89
N GLU A 463 -17.04 23.60 -20.90
CA GLU A 463 -17.30 25.02 -20.70
C GLU A 463 -17.18 25.45 -19.23
N ASP A 464 -17.23 24.50 -18.29
CA ASP A 464 -17.17 24.75 -16.84
C ASP A 464 -15.72 24.77 -16.30
N ILE A 465 -14.72 24.60 -17.18
CA ILE A 465 -13.30 24.56 -16.83
C ILE A 465 -12.76 26.00 -16.73
N GLY A 466 -12.71 26.54 -15.50
CA GLY A 466 -12.13 27.85 -15.20
C GLY A 466 -11.62 27.95 -13.76
N ALA A 467 -10.69 28.88 -13.51
CA ALA A 467 -10.27 29.21 -12.15
C ALA A 467 -11.46 29.82 -11.38
N ASP A 468 -11.73 29.31 -10.18
CA ASP A 468 -12.83 29.72 -9.27
C ASP A 468 -14.27 29.35 -9.69
N THR A 469 -14.46 28.55 -10.74
CA THR A 469 -15.79 28.00 -11.08
C THR A 469 -16.06 26.72 -10.28
N PRO A 470 -17.25 26.56 -9.66
CA PRO A 470 -17.72 25.28 -9.17
C PRO A 470 -17.71 24.21 -10.27
N ILE A 471 -17.02 23.10 -10.04
CA ILE A 471 -16.99 21.97 -10.99
C ILE A 471 -18.08 20.93 -10.69
N ALA A 472 -18.61 20.92 -9.46
CA ALA A 472 -19.74 20.10 -9.04
C ALA A 472 -20.40 20.69 -7.78
N ALA A 473 -21.71 20.52 -7.61
CA ALA A 473 -22.47 21.08 -6.48
C ALA A 473 -23.59 20.14 -5.97
N PHE A 474 -23.36 19.51 -4.82
CA PHE A 474 -24.29 18.57 -4.22
C PHE A 474 -25.19 19.27 -3.19
N LYS A 475 -26.50 19.27 -3.44
CA LYS A 475 -27.49 19.99 -2.64
C LYS A 475 -28.06 19.16 -1.50
N GLN A 476 -28.43 19.82 -0.40
CA GLN A 476 -29.15 19.22 0.74
C GLN A 476 -28.44 17.98 1.35
N MET A 477 -27.13 18.05 1.47
CA MET A 477 -26.31 17.02 2.10
C MET A 477 -26.59 16.93 3.60
N SER A 478 -26.65 15.70 4.12
CA SER A 478 -26.66 15.46 5.56
C SER A 478 -25.26 15.62 6.16
N LEU A 479 -25.17 15.67 7.49
CA LEU A 479 -23.89 15.75 8.19
C LEU A 479 -22.94 14.59 7.85
N ALA A 480 -23.48 13.37 7.71
CA ALA A 480 -22.73 12.18 7.32
C ALA A 480 -22.40 12.16 5.81
N GLY A 481 -23.15 12.93 5.00
CA GLY A 481 -22.88 13.12 3.59
C GLY A 481 -21.71 14.06 3.32
N LEU A 482 -21.41 15.00 4.21
CA LEU A 482 -20.24 15.88 4.07
C LEU A 482 -18.94 15.07 4.16
N THR A 483 -18.09 15.19 3.15
CA THR A 483 -16.83 14.46 3.05
C THR A 483 -15.75 15.28 2.35
N ALA A 484 -14.50 15.02 2.68
CA ALA A 484 -13.34 15.49 1.92
C ALA A 484 -13.01 14.59 0.71
N PHE A 485 -13.55 13.38 0.63
CA PHE A 485 -13.26 12.43 -0.43
C PHE A 485 -14.29 12.50 -1.56
N PHE A 486 -13.80 12.70 -2.79
CA PHE A 486 -14.62 12.75 -4.00
C PHE A 486 -14.13 11.70 -4.99
N ALA A 487 -15.07 10.92 -5.54
CA ALA A 487 -14.80 9.99 -6.61
C ALA A 487 -14.91 10.69 -7.95
N PHE A 488 -13.98 10.33 -8.84
CA PHE A 488 -13.90 10.76 -10.22
C PHE A 488 -14.01 9.53 -11.11
N GLU A 489 -14.79 9.64 -12.18
CA GLU A 489 -14.89 8.63 -13.23
C GLU A 489 -14.57 9.29 -14.56
N LEU A 490 -13.56 8.77 -15.24
CA LEU A 490 -13.27 9.10 -16.62
C LEU A 490 -13.67 7.94 -17.51
N HIS A 491 -14.37 8.25 -18.60
CA HIS A 491 -14.67 7.29 -19.66
C HIS A 491 -14.25 7.85 -21.01
N ARG A 492 -13.47 7.07 -21.77
CA ARG A 492 -12.99 7.41 -23.11
C ARG A 492 -13.49 6.38 -24.10
N GLN A 493 -14.05 6.85 -25.21
CA GLN A 493 -14.48 6.01 -26.31
C GLN A 493 -13.79 6.46 -27.61
N GLU A 494 -13.08 5.54 -28.27
CA GLU A 494 -12.33 5.85 -29.49
C GLU A 494 -12.24 4.61 -30.39
N ASN A 495 -12.52 4.77 -31.70
CA ASN A 495 -12.43 3.71 -32.70
C ASN A 495 -13.18 2.40 -32.35
N GLY A 496 -14.30 2.50 -31.63
CA GLY A 496 -15.09 1.34 -31.20
C GLY A 496 -14.57 0.64 -29.94
N HIS A 497 -13.46 1.11 -29.37
CA HIS A 497 -12.93 0.66 -28.09
C HIS A 497 -13.31 1.63 -26.97
N GLN A 498 -13.38 1.13 -25.74
CA GLN A 498 -13.66 1.94 -24.57
C GLN A 498 -12.67 1.67 -23.44
N ALA A 499 -12.35 2.71 -22.69
CA ALA A 499 -11.59 2.61 -21.46
C ALA A 499 -12.25 3.46 -20.38
N LYS A 500 -12.25 2.93 -19.17
CA LYS A 500 -12.80 3.57 -17.98
C LYS A 500 -11.77 3.56 -16.88
N THR A 501 -11.70 4.63 -16.09
CA THR A 501 -10.91 4.65 -14.86
C THR A 501 -11.65 5.42 -13.79
N ARG A 502 -11.53 4.95 -12.56
CA ARG A 502 -12.14 5.55 -11.37
C ARG A 502 -11.06 5.76 -10.32
N PHE A 503 -11.11 6.88 -9.63
CA PHE A 503 -10.19 7.20 -8.55
C PHE A 503 -10.84 8.16 -7.56
N THR A 504 -10.33 8.17 -6.33
CA THR A 504 -10.74 9.13 -5.29
C THR A 504 -9.69 10.23 -5.17
N VAL A 505 -10.15 11.46 -4.94
CA VAL A 505 -9.33 12.61 -4.58
C VAL A 505 -9.77 13.17 -3.24
N THR A 506 -8.82 13.67 -2.46
CA THR A 506 -9.06 14.32 -1.18
C THR A 506 -9.02 15.84 -1.35
N ALA A 507 -10.18 16.48 -1.26
CA ALA A 507 -10.33 17.93 -1.28
C ALA A 507 -10.07 18.55 0.10
N GLU A 508 -9.63 19.81 0.14
CA GLU A 508 -9.66 20.61 1.37
C GLU A 508 -11.12 20.93 1.73
N LEU A 509 -11.63 20.35 2.82
CA LEU A 509 -13.00 20.58 3.28
C LEU A 509 -13.09 21.83 4.16
N VAL A 510 -13.79 22.85 3.69
CA VAL A 510 -13.97 24.14 4.36
C VAL A 510 -15.45 24.35 4.70
N GLY A 511 -15.75 24.95 5.85
CA GLY A 511 -17.13 25.28 6.27
C GLY A 511 -17.91 24.13 6.91
N ALA A 512 -17.35 22.91 6.96
CA ALA A 512 -17.99 21.80 7.67
C ALA A 512 -17.98 22.02 9.20
N PRO A 513 -19.01 21.55 9.94
CA PRO A 513 -19.05 21.65 11.40
C PRO A 513 -17.81 21.05 12.07
N GLN A 514 -17.21 21.77 13.03
CA GLN A 514 -15.97 21.32 13.71
C GLN A 514 -16.16 20.01 14.47
N ASP A 515 -17.37 19.78 15.00
CA ASP A 515 -17.76 18.57 15.73
C ASP A 515 -18.31 17.46 14.82
N ARG A 516 -18.24 17.60 13.48
CA ARG A 516 -18.79 16.64 12.50
C ARG A 516 -18.36 15.21 12.79
N LYS A 517 -17.06 14.98 12.97
CA LYS A 517 -16.51 13.63 13.23
C LYS A 517 -17.05 13.04 14.54
N GLU A 518 -17.27 13.87 15.56
CA GLU A 518 -17.86 13.43 16.83
C GLU A 518 -19.36 13.14 16.70
N ARG A 519 -20.09 13.97 15.98
CA ARG A 519 -21.53 13.77 15.73
C ARG A 519 -21.80 12.54 14.87
N ILE A 520 -21.00 12.30 13.81
CA ILE A 520 -21.03 11.06 13.02
C ILE A 520 -20.79 9.87 13.94
N MET A 521 -19.78 9.95 14.81
CA MET A 521 -19.50 8.88 15.76
C MET A 521 -20.67 8.59 16.71
N ARG A 522 -21.27 9.65 17.27
CA ARG A 522 -22.43 9.53 18.15
C ARG A 522 -23.64 8.92 17.46
N SER A 523 -23.81 9.14 16.15
CA SER A 523 -24.90 8.54 15.37
C SER A 523 -24.80 7.02 15.26
N PHE A 524 -23.59 6.45 15.33
CA PHE A 524 -23.41 5.01 15.39
C PHE A 524 -23.80 4.42 16.74
N LEU A 525 -23.80 5.22 17.82
CA LEU A 525 -24.12 4.75 19.17
C LEU A 525 -25.61 4.48 19.38
N THR A 526 -26.47 4.98 18.48
CA THR A 526 -27.90 4.67 18.54
C THR A 526 -28.22 3.25 18.04
N ASP A 527 -27.27 2.57 17.39
CA ASP A 527 -27.44 1.24 16.82
C ASP A 527 -26.20 0.37 17.06
N HIS A 528 -26.25 -0.44 18.12
CA HIS A 528 -25.16 -1.33 18.54
C HIS A 528 -24.82 -2.39 17.48
N ASP A 529 -25.82 -2.89 16.76
CA ASP A 529 -25.64 -3.94 15.75
C ASP A 529 -24.91 -3.37 14.53
N ARG A 530 -25.19 -2.11 14.16
CA ARG A 530 -24.49 -1.42 13.07
C ARG A 530 -22.99 -1.21 13.37
N VAL A 531 -22.61 -0.97 14.62
CA VAL A 531 -21.19 -0.85 15.01
C VAL A 531 -20.47 -2.18 14.90
N LEU A 532 -21.07 -3.26 15.41
CA LEU A 532 -20.49 -4.60 15.32
C LEU A 532 -20.40 -5.06 13.87
N TRP A 533 -21.43 -4.82 13.05
CA TRP A 533 -21.41 -5.12 11.62
C TRP A 533 -20.28 -4.40 10.90
N LEU A 534 -20.06 -3.12 11.21
CA LEU A 534 -19.00 -2.32 10.59
C LEU A 534 -17.60 -2.77 11.01
N LEU A 535 -17.41 -3.09 12.29
CA LEU A 535 -16.17 -3.73 12.76
C LEU A 535 -15.97 -5.08 12.08
N MET A 536 -17.02 -5.91 11.98
CA MET A 536 -16.95 -7.18 11.26
C MET A 536 -16.68 -7.00 9.76
N LEU A 537 -17.18 -5.95 9.11
CA LEU A 537 -16.93 -5.67 7.70
C LEU A 537 -15.46 -5.30 7.46
N ILE A 538 -14.88 -4.46 8.33
CA ILE A 538 -13.45 -4.13 8.28
C ILE A 538 -12.61 -5.39 8.57
N LEU A 539 -13.04 -6.24 9.49
CA LEU A 539 -12.35 -7.49 9.85
C LEU A 539 -12.49 -8.58 8.77
N ARG A 540 -13.64 -8.65 8.09
CA ARG A 540 -13.97 -9.64 7.03
C ARG A 540 -13.26 -9.30 5.72
N GLY A 541 -13.26 -8.03 5.32
CA GLY A 541 -12.39 -7.56 4.23
C GLY A 541 -10.91 -7.78 4.56
N GLY A 542 -10.56 -7.66 5.85
CA GLY A 542 -9.25 -7.95 6.40
C GLY A 542 -9.00 -9.41 6.81
N GLU A 543 -9.78 -10.43 6.42
CA GLU A 543 -9.55 -11.80 6.92
C GLU A 543 -8.14 -12.33 6.57
N GLY A 544 -7.57 -11.87 5.46
CA GLY A 544 -6.17 -12.11 5.09
C GLY A 544 -5.12 -11.23 5.82
N LEU A 545 -5.55 -10.24 6.58
CA LEU A 545 -4.72 -9.29 7.37
C LEU A 545 -4.88 -9.51 8.89
N VAL A 546 -6.03 -10.04 9.35
CA VAL A 546 -6.50 -10.05 10.74
C VAL A 546 -6.52 -11.45 11.38
N GLY A 547 -6.17 -12.50 10.63
CA GLY A 547 -6.20 -13.90 11.10
C GLY A 547 -5.47 -14.18 12.44
N GLY A 548 -4.58 -13.28 12.89
CA GLY A 548 -3.90 -13.36 14.19
C GLY A 548 -4.74 -12.95 15.42
N LEU A 549 -5.89 -12.27 15.26
CA LEU A 549 -6.69 -11.79 16.41
C LEU A 549 -7.61 -12.88 17.00
N SER A 550 -7.88 -13.97 16.29
CA SER A 550 -8.83 -15.01 16.74
C SER A 550 -8.23 -16.06 17.68
N GLN A 551 -6.90 -16.20 17.74
CA GLN A 551 -6.25 -17.24 18.56
C GLN A 551 -6.10 -16.88 20.04
N THR A 552 -6.28 -15.62 20.44
CA THR A 552 -6.13 -15.19 21.85
C THR A 552 -7.43 -15.25 22.65
N GLY A 553 -8.57 -15.58 22.04
CA GLY A 553 -9.89 -15.55 22.68
C GLY A 553 -10.44 -16.87 23.24
N THR A 554 -9.79 -18.01 23.01
CA THR A 554 -10.33 -19.33 23.42
C THR A 554 -9.35 -20.18 24.22
N THR A 555 -8.88 -19.66 25.37
CA THR A 555 -8.49 -20.54 26.47
C THR A 555 -9.74 -20.99 27.22
N ARG A 556 -10.42 -22.00 26.66
CA ARG A 556 -11.50 -22.70 27.36
C ARG A 556 -10.89 -23.40 28.57
N SER A 557 -11.30 -22.97 29.76
CA SER A 557 -10.94 -23.53 31.06
C SER A 557 -11.12 -25.06 31.07
N GLY A 558 -10.00 -25.79 31.03
CA GLY A 558 -9.95 -27.22 31.32
C GLY A 558 -10.14 -27.46 32.81
N GLY A 559 -11.40 -27.57 33.25
CA GLY A 559 -11.74 -28.08 34.56
C GLY A 559 -11.39 -29.56 34.63
N GLY A 560 -10.45 -29.90 35.53
CA GLY A 560 -10.03 -31.27 35.78
C GLY A 560 -11.16 -32.15 36.30
N GLY A 561 -11.26 -33.35 35.73
CA GLY A 561 -12.03 -34.47 36.25
C GLY A 561 -11.35 -35.75 35.81
N GLY A 562 -10.61 -36.38 36.73
CA GLY A 562 -9.83 -37.57 36.45
C GLY A 562 -10.65 -38.85 36.35
N GLY A 563 -10.01 -39.86 35.76
CA GLY A 563 -10.29 -41.27 36.03
C GLY A 563 -10.73 -42.10 34.82
N GLY A 564 -9.93 -43.11 34.48
CA GLY A 564 -10.46 -44.38 33.95
C GLY A 564 -9.90 -44.86 32.61
N ALA A 565 -8.83 -45.66 32.72
CA ALA A 565 -8.41 -46.78 31.88
C ALA A 565 -9.28 -47.24 30.68
N GLY A 566 -8.61 -47.63 29.59
CA GLY A 566 -9.12 -48.68 28.69
C GLY A 566 -8.58 -48.64 27.26
N SER A 567 -7.70 -49.60 26.95
CA SER A 567 -7.42 -50.20 25.62
C SER A 567 -8.58 -50.13 24.61
N TRP A 568 -8.38 -49.90 23.32
CA TRP A 568 -7.67 -50.72 22.33
C TRP A 568 -7.35 -49.91 21.08
#